data_AF-A0A1V2NXA4-F1
#
_entry.id   AF-A0A1V2NXA4-F1
#
_cell.length_a   1.000
_cell.length_b   1.000
_cell.length_c   1.000
_cell.angle_alpha   90.00
_cell.angle_beta   90.00
_cell.angle_gamma   90.00
#
_symmetry.space_group_name_H-M   'P 1'
#
loop_
_entity.id
_entity.type
_entity.pdbx_description
1 polymer ?
#
loop_
_entity_poly.entity_id
_entity_poly.type
_entity_poly.pdbx_seq_one_letter_code
_entity_poly.pdbx_strand_id
1 'polypeptide(L)'
;MKKLVSVVLGVALLGTAAACGDGSAREADPGPSAVTTPTASTTTTSAPPPPPKPAGPLTGAQYQASLAKVDQQIATDLRGLTGAKSGDNLADAMDTLAESLNSTAAELALLKVQPNVAAAHKTLQTRLRAAAASLTGPQADDVDTNAKCGGVVYTSQKVQRKLTADLTGAIAPLRRFGLKFGTTLPDLGPEPADQRPSNGDVLVRSGSRGSGRLQVTNGTTDDVAVAIVTDGKPPSKPHLLVYVQAKKTATINRIGGKYHVFFKSGTDWNPKRRQFSAGCSFQKFDDGFGRNEAWKIDLQPTLLGNASTSDVDAF
;
A
#
# COMPACT_ATOMS: atom_id res chain seq x y z
N MET A 1 39.03 -8.04 -3.14
CA MET A 1 39.15 -9.37 -3.80
C MET A 1 37.75 -9.97 -3.88
N LYS A 2 37.23 -10.10 -5.11
CA LYS A 2 35.85 -10.54 -5.40
C LYS A 2 35.76 -12.06 -5.25
N LYS A 3 34.74 -12.57 -4.54
CA LYS A 3 34.26 -13.94 -4.70
C LYS A 3 32.74 -13.92 -4.86
N LEU A 4 32.35 -14.19 -6.11
CA LEU A 4 31.01 -14.58 -6.53
C LEU A 4 30.72 -16.00 -6.04
N VAL A 5 29.51 -16.24 -5.53
CA VAL A 5 28.93 -17.58 -5.50
C VAL A 5 27.48 -17.48 -5.96
N SER A 6 27.21 -18.14 -7.08
CA SER A 6 25.92 -18.35 -7.73
C SER A 6 25.38 -19.74 -7.35
N VAL A 7 24.08 -19.89 -7.07
CA VAL A 7 23.34 -21.17 -7.17
C VAL A 7 21.86 -20.85 -7.51
N VAL A 8 21.46 -20.92 -8.78
CA VAL A 8 20.65 -21.95 -9.48
C VAL A 8 19.16 -22.00 -9.09
N LEU A 9 18.32 -21.46 -9.99
CA LEU A 9 16.87 -21.67 -10.08
C LEU A 9 16.56 -23.08 -10.63
N GLY A 10 15.65 -23.80 -9.99
CA GLY A 10 15.00 -25.00 -10.52
C GLY A 10 13.56 -24.70 -10.92
N VAL A 11 13.28 -24.70 -12.22
CA VAL A 11 11.94 -24.58 -12.82
C VAL A 11 11.35 -25.99 -12.98
N ALA A 12 10.14 -26.21 -12.47
CA ALA A 12 9.35 -27.41 -12.76
C ALA A 12 8.08 -27.01 -13.53
N LEU A 13 8.07 -27.36 -14.82
CA LEU A 13 6.90 -27.34 -15.71
C LEU A 13 6.09 -28.63 -15.49
N LEU A 14 4.79 -28.48 -15.28
CA LEU A 14 3.81 -29.56 -15.39
C LEU A 14 2.61 -29.02 -16.18
N GLY A 15 2.47 -29.51 -17.41
CA GLY A 15 1.29 -29.31 -18.24
C GLY A 15 0.41 -30.55 -18.22
N THR A 16 -0.91 -30.32 -18.38
CA THR A 16 -1.84 -31.33 -18.90
C THR A 16 -2.93 -30.64 -19.70
N ALA A 17 -3.16 -31.15 -20.91
CA ALA A 17 -4.25 -30.82 -21.80
C ALA A 17 -5.35 -31.89 -21.72
N ALA A 18 -6.61 -31.50 -21.94
CA ALA A 18 -7.77 -32.30 -22.38
C ALA A 18 -9.02 -31.38 -22.34
N ALA A 19 -10.09 -31.48 -23.12
CA ALA A 19 -10.44 -32.14 -24.38
C ALA A 19 -11.84 -31.62 -24.78
N CYS A 20 -12.26 -31.90 -26.01
CA CYS A 20 -13.39 -31.37 -26.79
C CYS A 20 -14.81 -31.85 -26.40
N GLY A 21 -15.84 -31.26 -27.04
CA GLY A 21 -17.20 -31.80 -27.20
C GLY A 21 -18.26 -30.68 -27.28
N ASP A 22 -18.62 -30.08 -28.43
CA ASP A 22 -19.32 -30.58 -29.64
C ASP A 22 -20.82 -30.90 -29.44
N GLY A 23 -21.71 -30.32 -30.25
CA GLY A 23 -23.16 -30.39 -30.02
C GLY A 23 -24.07 -29.66 -31.03
N SER A 24 -23.96 -30.04 -32.30
CA SER A 24 -24.90 -30.08 -33.43
C SER A 24 -26.22 -29.26 -33.50
N ALA A 25 -26.44 -28.77 -34.74
CA ALA A 25 -27.64 -28.18 -35.33
C ALA A 25 -28.83 -29.14 -35.55
N ARG A 26 -30.02 -28.56 -35.83
CA ARG A 26 -31.09 -29.22 -36.61
C ARG A 26 -32.06 -28.22 -37.30
N GLU A 27 -32.03 -28.23 -38.63
CA GLU A 27 -33.14 -28.02 -39.61
C GLU A 27 -34.31 -29.02 -39.33
N ALA A 28 -35.56 -28.95 -39.80
CA ALA A 28 -36.34 -28.21 -40.82
C ALA A 28 -37.86 -28.57 -40.60
N ASP A 29 -38.81 -27.62 -40.72
CA ASP A 29 -39.92 -27.54 -41.74
C ASP A 29 -41.26 -28.27 -41.36
N PRO A 30 -42.42 -28.22 -42.07
CA PRO A 30 -43.25 -27.13 -42.69
C PRO A 30 -44.76 -27.08 -42.23
N GLY A 31 -45.43 -25.93 -42.45
CA GLY A 31 -46.87 -25.73 -42.83
C GLY A 31 -48.03 -26.13 -41.87
N PRO A 32 -49.31 -25.75 -42.13
CA PRO A 32 -49.88 -25.05 -43.29
C PRO A 32 -50.79 -23.82 -42.99
N SER A 33 -51.23 -23.19 -44.08
CA SER A 33 -52.04 -21.97 -44.25
C SER A 33 -53.44 -21.95 -43.59
N ALA A 34 -53.89 -20.73 -43.23
CA ALA A 34 -55.31 -20.37 -43.25
C ALA A 34 -55.50 -18.90 -43.69
N VAL A 35 -56.46 -18.72 -44.59
CA VAL A 35 -56.86 -17.49 -45.29
C VAL A 35 -57.93 -16.76 -44.48
N THR A 36 -57.88 -15.42 -44.37
CA THR A 36 -59.08 -14.54 -44.41
C THR A 36 -58.73 -13.06 -44.65
N THR A 37 -59.24 -12.55 -45.78
CA THR A 37 -59.83 -11.23 -46.12
C THR A 37 -59.33 -9.88 -45.55
N PRO A 38 -59.35 -8.80 -46.38
CA PRO A 38 -58.78 -7.49 -46.05
C PRO A 38 -59.80 -6.58 -45.36
N THR A 39 -59.41 -5.94 -44.25
CA THR A 39 -60.13 -4.79 -43.69
C THR A 39 -59.27 -3.55 -43.91
N ALA A 40 -59.81 -2.61 -44.70
CA ALA A 40 -59.24 -1.29 -44.89
C ALA A 40 -59.13 -0.57 -43.56
N SER A 41 -57.94 -0.07 -43.24
CA SER A 41 -57.73 0.91 -42.18
C SER A 41 -56.74 1.94 -42.67
N THR A 42 -57.26 3.16 -42.72
CA THR A 42 -56.63 4.42 -43.10
C THR A 42 -55.21 4.54 -42.57
N THR A 43 -54.26 4.68 -43.50
CA THR A 43 -52.89 5.12 -43.22
C THR A 43 -52.93 6.58 -42.75
N THR A 44 -52.93 6.79 -41.43
CA THR A 44 -52.34 8.01 -40.88
C THR A 44 -50.82 7.89 -41.05
N THR A 45 -50.30 8.58 -42.05
CA THR A 45 -48.87 8.82 -42.25
C THR A 45 -48.30 9.46 -40.99
N SER A 46 -47.75 8.64 -40.09
CA SER A 46 -46.88 9.13 -39.01
C SER A 46 -45.62 9.67 -39.66
N ALA A 47 -45.37 10.96 -39.49
CA ALA A 47 -44.14 11.61 -39.92
C ALA A 47 -42.91 10.81 -39.42
N PRO A 48 -41.87 10.61 -40.25
CA PRO A 48 -40.65 9.95 -39.82
C PRO A 48 -40.09 10.62 -38.57
N PRO A 49 -39.69 9.86 -37.53
CA PRO A 49 -38.99 10.45 -36.38
C PRO A 49 -37.75 11.19 -36.90
N PRO A 50 -37.48 12.41 -36.39
CA PRO A 50 -36.33 13.19 -36.85
C PRO A 50 -35.04 12.37 -36.69
N PRO A 51 -34.09 12.49 -37.63
CA PRO A 51 -32.83 11.76 -37.55
C PRO A 51 -32.15 12.03 -36.20
N PRO A 52 -31.52 11.01 -35.57
CA PRO A 52 -30.86 11.19 -34.29
C PRO A 52 -29.85 12.33 -34.40
N LYS A 53 -30.05 13.35 -33.56
CA LYS A 53 -29.15 14.50 -33.45
C LYS A 53 -27.71 13.96 -33.25
N PRO A 54 -26.70 14.51 -33.94
CA PRO A 54 -25.31 14.13 -33.71
C PRO A 54 -25.00 14.15 -32.22
N ALA A 55 -24.36 13.10 -31.70
CA ALA A 55 -23.99 12.99 -30.29
C ALA A 55 -23.03 14.15 -29.92
N GLY A 56 -23.63 15.24 -29.43
CA GLY A 56 -22.92 16.41 -28.94
C GLY A 56 -22.18 16.10 -27.63
N PRO A 57 -21.46 17.08 -27.06
CA PRO A 57 -20.81 16.92 -25.77
C PRO A 57 -21.81 16.45 -24.71
N LEU A 58 -21.35 15.62 -23.77
CA LEU A 58 -22.17 15.14 -22.66
C LEU A 58 -22.84 16.32 -21.94
N THR A 59 -24.11 16.16 -21.62
CA THR A 59 -24.80 17.07 -20.70
C THR A 59 -24.16 16.98 -19.31
N GLY A 60 -24.35 18.01 -18.47
CA GLY A 60 -23.82 17.99 -17.10
C GLY A 60 -24.29 16.76 -16.29
N ALA A 61 -25.56 16.36 -16.47
CA ALA A 61 -26.12 15.18 -15.82
C ALA A 61 -25.48 13.87 -16.32
N GLN A 62 -25.27 13.74 -17.63
CA GLN A 62 -24.59 12.56 -18.19
C GLN A 62 -23.13 12.47 -17.71
N TYR A 63 -22.42 13.61 -17.69
CA TYR A 63 -21.04 13.63 -17.19
C TYR A 63 -20.98 13.32 -15.68
N GLN A 64 -21.92 13.83 -14.88
CA GLN A 64 -22.04 13.50 -13.46
C GLN A 64 -22.29 12.00 -13.23
N ALA A 65 -23.10 11.35 -14.08
CA ALA A 65 -23.32 9.91 -14.00
C ALA A 65 -22.04 9.13 -14.32
N SER A 66 -21.25 9.56 -15.32
CA SER A 66 -19.92 8.98 -15.59
C SER A 66 -18.99 9.13 -14.40
N LEU A 67 -18.93 10.31 -13.78
CA LEU A 67 -18.10 10.56 -12.59
C LEU A 67 -18.52 9.68 -11.41
N ALA A 68 -19.82 9.51 -11.18
CA ALA A 68 -20.32 8.67 -10.10
C ALA A 68 -19.97 7.19 -10.30
N LYS A 69 -20.04 6.68 -11.54
CA LYS A 69 -19.60 5.31 -11.87
C LYS A 69 -18.12 5.11 -11.54
N VAL A 70 -17.28 6.09 -11.93
CA VAL A 70 -15.85 6.05 -11.62
C VAL A 70 -15.60 6.10 -10.11
N ASP A 71 -16.27 7.01 -9.39
CA ASP A 71 -16.16 7.14 -7.93
C ASP A 71 -16.47 5.81 -7.23
N GLN A 72 -17.54 5.13 -7.66
CA GLN A 72 -17.95 3.83 -7.13
C GLN A 72 -16.95 2.71 -7.44
N GLN A 73 -16.36 2.70 -8.64
CA GLN A 73 -15.33 1.73 -9.01
C GLN A 73 -14.10 1.89 -8.12
N ILE A 74 -13.56 3.11 -8.03
CA ILE A 74 -12.40 3.41 -7.18
C ILE A 74 -12.68 3.08 -5.72
N ALA A 75 -13.88 3.39 -5.21
CA ALA A 75 -14.28 3.04 -3.86
C ALA A 75 -14.37 1.52 -3.61
N THR A 76 -14.62 0.73 -4.65
CA THR A 76 -14.62 -0.74 -4.56
C THR A 76 -13.20 -1.27 -4.50
N ASP A 77 -12.33 -0.78 -5.37
CA ASP A 77 -10.92 -1.18 -5.41
C ASP A 77 -10.19 -0.77 -4.12
N LEU A 78 -10.51 0.41 -3.57
CA LEU A 78 -10.03 0.87 -2.26
C LEU A 78 -10.45 -0.03 -1.09
N ARG A 79 -11.66 -0.61 -1.15
CA ARG A 79 -12.09 -1.63 -0.16
C ARG A 79 -11.37 -2.97 -0.36
N GLY A 80 -10.83 -3.24 -1.55
CA GLY A 80 -9.90 -4.34 -1.78
C GLY A 80 -8.64 -4.19 -0.93
N LEU A 81 -8.07 -2.97 -0.85
CA LEU A 81 -6.90 -2.68 -0.03
C LEU A 81 -7.15 -2.94 1.46
N THR A 82 -8.34 -2.62 2.00
CA THR A 82 -8.65 -2.90 3.41
C THR A 82 -8.83 -4.39 3.70
N GLY A 83 -9.20 -5.18 2.70
CA GLY A 83 -9.40 -6.62 2.79
C GLY A 83 -8.10 -7.44 2.75
N ALA A 84 -6.97 -6.84 2.40
CA ALA A 84 -5.68 -7.51 2.31
C ALA A 84 -5.25 -8.11 3.67
N LYS A 85 -4.74 -9.34 3.65
CA LYS A 85 -4.34 -10.09 4.86
C LYS A 85 -2.83 -10.33 4.97
N SER A 86 -2.08 -10.04 3.92
CA SER A 86 -0.62 -10.18 3.82
C SER A 86 -0.05 -9.00 3.03
N GLY A 87 1.28 -8.87 3.03
CA GLY A 87 1.99 -7.92 2.18
C GLY A 87 1.73 -8.21 0.70
N ASP A 88 1.87 -9.46 0.29
CA ASP A 88 1.59 -9.91 -1.09
C ASP A 88 0.17 -9.56 -1.55
N ASN A 89 -0.86 -9.90 -0.76
CA ASN A 89 -2.24 -9.57 -1.12
C ASN A 89 -2.50 -8.05 -1.17
N LEU A 90 -1.72 -7.26 -0.42
CA LEU A 90 -1.82 -5.81 -0.47
C LEU A 90 -1.14 -5.26 -1.72
N ALA A 91 -0.01 -5.82 -2.12
CA ALA A 91 0.67 -5.48 -3.38
C ALA A 91 -0.22 -5.81 -4.58
N ASP A 92 -0.81 -7.01 -4.64
CA ASP A 92 -1.74 -7.40 -5.70
C ASP A 92 -2.96 -6.46 -5.79
N ALA A 93 -3.50 -6.05 -4.64
CA ALA A 93 -4.61 -5.11 -4.57
C ALA A 93 -4.21 -3.69 -5.02
N MET A 94 -2.95 -3.29 -4.79
CA MET A 94 -2.41 -2.02 -5.29
C MET A 94 -2.22 -2.04 -6.81
N ASP A 95 -1.70 -3.13 -7.36
CA ASP A 95 -1.57 -3.31 -8.81
C ASP A 95 -2.93 -3.28 -9.51
N THR A 96 -3.90 -4.03 -8.97
CA THR A 96 -5.28 -4.03 -9.47
C THR A 96 -5.90 -2.62 -9.45
N LEU A 97 -5.69 -1.88 -8.37
CA LEU A 97 -6.16 -0.50 -8.25
C LEU A 97 -5.44 0.43 -9.25
N ALA A 98 -4.13 0.27 -9.46
CA ALA A 98 -3.38 1.06 -10.42
C ALA A 98 -3.87 0.83 -11.86
N GLU A 99 -4.11 -0.43 -12.23
CA GLU A 99 -4.72 -0.79 -13.52
C GLU A 99 -6.11 -0.16 -13.69
N SER A 100 -6.96 -0.26 -12.66
CA SER A 100 -8.30 0.34 -12.65
C SER A 100 -8.25 1.86 -12.82
N LEU A 101 -7.34 2.55 -12.12
CA LEU A 101 -7.15 4.00 -12.24
C LEU A 101 -6.66 4.41 -13.64
N ASN A 102 -5.73 3.65 -14.24
CA ASN A 102 -5.25 3.89 -15.60
C ASN A 102 -6.33 3.64 -16.65
N SER A 103 -7.06 2.52 -16.53
CA SER A 103 -8.20 2.19 -17.40
C SER A 103 -9.26 3.27 -17.35
N THR A 104 -9.65 3.67 -16.14
CA THR A 104 -10.58 4.78 -15.89
C THR A 104 -10.12 6.08 -16.53
N ALA A 105 -8.84 6.44 -16.37
CA ALA A 105 -8.30 7.66 -16.97
C ALA A 105 -8.33 7.62 -18.50
N ALA A 106 -8.15 6.44 -19.11
CA ALA A 106 -8.26 6.23 -20.55
C ALA A 106 -9.72 6.30 -21.02
N GLU A 107 -10.65 5.66 -20.32
CA GLU A 107 -12.10 5.73 -20.61
C GLU A 107 -12.61 7.17 -20.55
N LEU A 108 -12.23 7.91 -19.50
CA LEU A 108 -12.57 9.33 -19.36
C LEU A 108 -12.05 10.15 -20.53
N ALA A 109 -10.85 9.84 -21.05
CA ALA A 109 -10.28 10.58 -22.18
C ALA A 109 -11.08 10.43 -23.49
N LEU A 110 -11.90 9.39 -23.62
CA LEU A 110 -12.79 9.20 -24.78
C LEU A 110 -14.07 10.04 -24.70
N LEU A 111 -14.39 10.61 -23.52
CA LEU A 111 -15.61 11.38 -23.33
C LEU A 111 -15.50 12.80 -23.91
N LYS A 112 -16.47 13.19 -24.73
CA LYS A 112 -16.61 14.57 -25.20
C LYS A 112 -17.35 15.38 -24.13
N VAL A 113 -16.62 16.20 -23.39
CA VAL A 113 -17.16 17.07 -22.34
C VAL A 113 -17.41 18.50 -22.82
N GLN A 114 -18.24 19.25 -22.11
CA GLN A 114 -18.50 20.66 -22.43
C GLN A 114 -17.23 21.52 -22.22
N PRO A 115 -17.04 22.60 -23.01
CA PRO A 115 -15.82 23.42 -22.95
C PRO A 115 -15.53 24.00 -21.57
N ASN A 116 -16.56 24.36 -20.79
CA ASN A 116 -16.42 24.92 -19.46
C ASN A 116 -15.81 23.94 -18.44
N VAL A 117 -16.01 22.63 -18.60
CA VAL A 117 -15.48 21.60 -17.68
C VAL A 117 -14.23 20.89 -18.22
N ALA A 118 -13.81 21.17 -19.45
CA ALA A 118 -12.71 20.47 -20.13
C ALA A 118 -11.39 20.52 -19.36
N ALA A 119 -11.04 21.66 -18.76
CA ALA A 119 -9.84 21.79 -17.94
C ALA A 119 -9.89 20.91 -16.68
N ALA A 120 -11.00 20.93 -15.94
CA ALA A 120 -11.19 20.11 -14.74
C ALA A 120 -11.20 18.62 -15.09
N HIS A 121 -11.81 18.24 -16.21
CA HIS A 121 -11.80 16.88 -16.73
C HIS A 121 -10.37 16.40 -17.05
N LYS A 122 -9.55 17.22 -17.70
CA LYS A 122 -8.14 16.91 -17.96
C LYS A 122 -7.34 16.77 -16.65
N THR A 123 -7.57 17.65 -15.68
CA THR A 123 -6.94 17.54 -14.35
C THR A 123 -7.28 16.22 -13.67
N LEU A 124 -8.55 15.79 -13.71
CA LEU A 124 -8.96 14.50 -13.16
C LEU A 124 -8.17 13.35 -13.80
N GLN A 125 -8.11 13.28 -15.13
CA GLN A 125 -7.35 12.23 -15.82
C GLN A 125 -5.88 12.23 -15.41
N THR A 126 -5.23 13.40 -15.35
CA THR A 126 -3.83 13.51 -14.93
C THR A 126 -3.64 13.02 -13.50
N ARG A 127 -4.54 13.36 -12.57
CA ARG A 127 -4.45 12.94 -11.18
C ARG A 127 -4.69 11.44 -11.01
N LEU A 128 -5.62 10.85 -11.76
CA LEU A 128 -5.82 9.39 -11.77
C LEU A 128 -4.56 8.65 -12.26
N ARG A 129 -3.91 9.12 -13.33
CA ARG A 129 -2.65 8.51 -13.81
C ARG A 129 -1.49 8.70 -12.83
N ALA A 130 -1.38 9.88 -12.22
CA ALA A 130 -0.36 10.14 -11.21
C ALA A 130 -0.56 9.27 -9.96
N ALA A 131 -1.81 9.06 -9.56
CA ALA A 131 -2.19 8.13 -8.51
C ALA A 131 -1.86 6.67 -8.89
N ALA A 132 -2.17 6.23 -10.10
CA ALA A 132 -1.80 4.90 -10.57
C ALA A 132 -0.27 4.69 -10.52
N ALA A 133 0.50 5.66 -11.01
CA ALA A 133 1.97 5.59 -11.01
C ALA A 133 2.58 5.56 -9.59
N SER A 134 1.93 6.15 -8.58
CA SER A 134 2.42 6.08 -7.19
C SER A 134 2.17 4.73 -6.54
N LEU A 135 1.22 3.93 -7.08
CA LEU A 135 0.90 2.59 -6.60
C LEU A 135 1.79 1.49 -7.19
N THR A 136 2.55 1.76 -8.26
CA THR A 136 3.42 0.78 -8.94
C THR A 136 4.90 1.20 -8.99
N GLY A 137 5.28 2.24 -8.23
CA GLY A 137 6.64 2.77 -8.16
C GLY A 137 7.43 2.23 -6.96
N PRO A 138 8.53 2.89 -6.56
CA PRO A 138 9.34 2.49 -5.39
C PRO A 138 8.54 2.36 -4.09
N GLN A 139 7.42 3.08 -3.98
CA GLN A 139 6.51 2.99 -2.84
C GLN A 139 5.77 1.65 -2.78
N ALA A 140 5.54 1.00 -3.92
CA ALA A 140 4.97 -0.33 -4.05
C ALA A 140 6.00 -1.41 -3.64
N ASP A 141 7.25 -1.21 -4.04
CA ASP A 141 8.36 -2.13 -3.73
C ASP A 141 8.54 -2.33 -2.22
N ASP A 142 8.24 -1.30 -1.43
CA ASP A 142 8.35 -1.34 0.04
C ASP A 142 7.08 -1.86 0.74
N VAL A 143 5.97 -2.13 0.04
CA VAL A 143 4.67 -2.45 0.67
C VAL A 143 4.73 -3.73 1.50
N ASP A 144 5.35 -4.78 0.97
CA ASP A 144 5.48 -6.05 1.68
C ASP A 144 6.35 -5.89 2.94
N THR A 145 7.50 -5.23 2.80
CA THR A 145 8.38 -4.89 3.92
C THR A 145 7.66 -4.05 4.97
N ASN A 146 6.91 -3.03 4.55
CA ASN A 146 6.13 -2.18 5.44
C ASN A 146 4.97 -2.94 6.10
N ALA A 147 4.34 -3.88 5.40
CA ALA A 147 3.30 -4.74 5.96
C ALA A 147 3.87 -5.69 7.02
N LYS A 148 5.08 -6.23 6.82
CA LYS A 148 5.82 -7.01 7.82
C LYS A 148 6.19 -6.16 9.05
N CYS A 149 6.56 -4.91 8.81
CA CYS A 149 6.76 -3.88 9.83
C CYS A 149 5.45 -3.50 10.54
N GLY A 150 4.76 -2.49 10.01
CA GLY A 150 3.62 -1.77 10.58
C GLY A 150 2.31 -2.54 10.54
N GLY A 151 2.30 -3.74 9.97
CA GLY A 151 1.11 -4.54 9.76
C GLY A 151 0.36 -4.10 8.50
N VAL A 152 -0.27 -5.06 7.83
CA VAL A 152 -1.00 -4.85 6.56
C VAL A 152 -2.04 -3.73 6.68
N VAL A 153 -2.76 -3.66 7.79
CA VAL A 153 -3.80 -2.64 8.03
C VAL A 153 -3.20 -1.22 8.03
N TYR A 154 -2.06 -1.01 8.70
CA TYR A 154 -1.42 0.30 8.74
C TYR A 154 -0.94 0.72 7.36
N THR A 155 -0.24 -0.17 6.65
CA THR A 155 0.28 0.07 5.31
C THR A 155 -0.85 0.38 4.34
N SER A 156 -1.91 -0.42 4.35
CA SER A 156 -3.11 -0.21 3.54
C SER A 156 -3.75 1.17 3.81
N GLN A 157 -3.95 1.54 5.08
CA GLN A 157 -4.49 2.85 5.42
C GLN A 157 -3.60 4.01 4.97
N LYS A 158 -2.28 3.86 5.04
CA LYS A 158 -1.32 4.85 4.56
C LYS A 158 -1.44 5.06 3.05
N VAL A 159 -1.51 3.96 2.28
CA VAL A 159 -1.71 3.98 0.82
C VAL A 159 -3.03 4.69 0.46
N GLN A 160 -4.13 4.33 1.14
CA GLN A 160 -5.45 4.92 0.88
C GLN A 160 -5.52 6.42 1.22
N ARG A 161 -4.92 6.85 2.34
CA ARG A 161 -4.83 8.28 2.68
C ARG A 161 -4.04 9.04 1.62
N LYS A 162 -2.89 8.50 1.19
CA LYS A 162 -2.09 9.09 0.13
C LYS A 162 -2.86 9.21 -1.19
N LEU A 163 -3.56 8.16 -1.60
CA LEU A 163 -4.40 8.18 -2.80
C LEU A 163 -5.47 9.27 -2.72
N THR A 164 -6.17 9.33 -1.59
CA THR A 164 -7.22 10.34 -1.36
C THR A 164 -6.66 11.76 -1.41
N ALA A 165 -5.48 11.98 -0.82
CA ALA A 165 -4.77 13.25 -0.89
C ALA A 165 -4.38 13.59 -2.35
N ASP A 166 -3.83 12.64 -3.10
CA ASP A 166 -3.44 12.82 -4.50
C ASP A 166 -4.65 13.15 -5.40
N LEU A 167 -5.82 12.56 -5.12
CA LEU A 167 -7.08 12.82 -5.83
C LEU A 167 -7.76 14.13 -5.41
N THR A 168 -7.47 14.67 -4.23
CA THR A 168 -8.08 15.92 -3.73
C THR A 168 -7.83 17.09 -4.69
N GLY A 169 -6.67 17.11 -5.37
CA GLY A 169 -6.34 18.09 -6.40
C GLY A 169 -7.26 18.06 -7.63
N ALA A 170 -7.94 16.95 -7.92
CA ALA A 170 -8.94 16.83 -8.98
C ALA A 170 -10.37 17.18 -8.49
N ILE A 171 -10.66 16.95 -7.22
CA ILE A 171 -11.98 17.20 -6.62
C ILE A 171 -12.31 18.70 -6.60
N ALA A 172 -11.36 19.56 -6.21
CA ALA A 172 -11.62 20.99 -6.06
C ALA A 172 -12.07 21.69 -7.36
N PRO A 173 -11.42 21.48 -8.53
CA PRO A 173 -11.90 22.02 -9.80
C PRO A 173 -13.29 21.55 -10.20
N LEU A 174 -13.61 20.26 -9.99
CA LEU A 174 -14.93 19.70 -10.34
C LEU A 174 -16.05 20.31 -9.49
N ARG A 175 -15.81 20.50 -8.20
CA ARG A 175 -16.79 21.11 -7.27
C ARG A 175 -17.20 22.52 -7.67
N ARG A 176 -16.32 23.30 -8.30
CA ARG A 176 -16.63 24.66 -8.81
C ARG A 176 -17.73 24.64 -9.88
N PHE A 177 -17.92 23.52 -10.56
CA PHE A 177 -18.97 23.32 -11.57
C PHE A 177 -20.18 22.56 -11.02
N GLY A 178 -20.29 22.40 -9.69
CA GLY A 178 -21.36 21.64 -9.05
C GLY A 178 -21.25 20.13 -9.22
N LEU A 179 -20.12 19.64 -9.74
CA LEU A 179 -19.88 18.20 -9.95
C LEU A 179 -19.35 17.53 -8.68
N LYS A 180 -19.81 16.31 -8.43
CA LYS A 180 -19.42 15.48 -7.30
C LYS A 180 -18.50 14.36 -7.76
N PHE A 181 -17.35 14.23 -7.10
CA PHE A 181 -16.36 13.19 -7.28
C PHE A 181 -15.60 13.02 -5.95
N GLY A 182 -15.20 11.80 -5.61
CA GLY A 182 -14.50 11.49 -4.37
C GLY A 182 -15.42 11.31 -3.16
N THR A 183 -16.74 11.22 -3.35
CA THR A 183 -17.71 11.17 -2.25
C THR A 183 -17.95 9.77 -1.72
N THR A 184 -17.66 8.74 -2.52
CA THR A 184 -17.78 7.34 -2.11
C THR A 184 -16.45 6.76 -1.60
N LEU A 185 -15.37 7.53 -1.64
CA LEU A 185 -14.06 7.08 -1.15
C LEU A 185 -14.10 6.88 0.37
N PRO A 186 -13.46 5.82 0.91
CA PRO A 186 -13.39 5.60 2.35
C PRO A 186 -12.75 6.78 3.10
N ASP A 187 -13.41 7.23 4.17
CA ASP A 187 -12.81 8.17 5.13
C ASP A 187 -12.05 7.39 6.21
N LEU A 188 -10.72 7.47 6.18
CA LEU A 188 -9.84 6.85 7.15
C LEU A 188 -9.49 7.75 8.34
N GLY A 189 -10.07 8.96 8.37
CA GLY A 189 -9.72 9.99 9.32
C GLY A 189 -8.31 10.56 9.07
N PRO A 190 -7.85 11.43 9.97
CA PRO A 190 -6.52 12.01 9.88
C PRO A 190 -5.43 10.94 10.03
N GLU A 191 -4.25 11.25 9.52
CA GLU A 191 -3.06 10.45 9.81
C GLU A 191 -2.82 10.43 11.34
N PRO A 192 -2.48 9.27 11.93
CA PRO A 192 -2.14 9.21 13.34
C PRO A 192 -1.02 10.20 13.67
N ALA A 193 -1.16 10.91 14.78
CA ALA A 193 -0.14 11.83 15.24
C ALA A 193 1.20 11.10 15.43
N ASP A 194 2.29 11.75 15.03
CA ASP A 194 3.63 11.26 15.26
C ASP A 194 3.89 11.21 16.78
N GLN A 195 4.06 9.98 17.29
CA GLN A 195 4.34 9.68 18.68
C GLN A 195 5.77 9.17 18.85
N ARG A 196 6.68 9.75 18.07
CA ARG A 196 8.13 9.54 18.17
C ARG A 196 8.63 9.79 19.61
N PRO A 197 9.24 8.79 20.28
CA PRO A 197 9.84 8.97 21.59
C PRO A 197 11.04 9.91 21.57
N SER A 198 11.36 10.46 22.75
CA SER A 198 12.59 11.23 22.95
C SER A 198 13.82 10.31 22.94
N ASN A 199 14.97 10.86 22.59
CA ASN A 199 16.23 10.12 22.60
C ASN A 199 16.58 9.64 24.02
N GLY A 200 16.77 8.33 24.17
CA GLY A 200 17.06 7.68 25.45
C GLY A 200 15.83 7.20 26.21
N ASP A 201 14.61 7.37 25.67
CA ASP A 201 13.38 6.92 26.32
C ASP A 201 13.40 5.40 26.53
N VAL A 202 13.11 4.98 27.76
CA VAL A 202 13.02 3.57 28.13
C VAL A 202 11.58 3.10 27.93
N LEU A 203 11.38 2.33 26.87
CA LEU A 203 10.07 1.82 26.41
C LEU A 203 9.65 0.54 27.12
N VAL A 204 10.64 -0.28 27.52
CA VAL A 204 10.46 -1.51 28.29
C VAL A 204 11.54 -1.58 29.35
N ARG A 205 11.18 -2.00 30.57
CA ARG A 205 12.14 -2.38 31.61
C ARG A 205 11.54 -3.51 32.45
N SER A 206 12.07 -4.72 32.31
CA SER A 206 11.44 -5.93 32.86
C SER A 206 12.38 -6.85 33.63
N GLY A 207 13.71 -6.75 33.47
CA GLY A 207 14.64 -7.68 34.14
C GLY A 207 15.54 -7.07 35.21
N SER A 208 16.46 -7.91 35.70
CA SER A 208 17.37 -7.63 36.81
C SER A 208 18.26 -6.40 36.62
N ARG A 209 18.14 -5.44 37.52
CA ARG A 209 19.01 -4.25 37.51
C ARG A 209 20.41 -4.62 37.99
N GLY A 210 21.44 -4.18 37.26
CA GLY A 210 22.85 -4.33 37.64
C GLY A 210 23.59 -3.00 37.59
N SER A 211 24.92 -3.02 37.63
CA SER A 211 25.75 -1.82 37.46
C SER A 211 26.24 -1.60 36.02
N GLY A 212 25.86 -2.48 35.08
CA GLY A 212 26.26 -2.36 33.67
C GLY A 212 25.75 -1.09 33.01
N ARG A 213 26.56 -0.56 32.09
CA ARG A 213 26.28 0.65 31.31
C ARG A 213 26.62 0.41 29.84
N LEU A 214 25.72 0.83 28.96
CA LEU A 214 25.92 0.79 27.50
C LEU A 214 25.65 2.17 26.92
N GLN A 215 26.65 2.75 26.25
CA GLN A 215 26.47 3.93 25.41
C GLN A 215 26.21 3.47 23.98
N VAL A 216 25.11 3.93 23.38
CA VAL A 216 24.74 3.63 22.01
C VAL A 216 24.75 4.91 21.21
N THR A 217 25.57 4.95 20.16
CA THR A 217 25.52 6.00 19.14
C THR A 217 24.78 5.46 17.93
N ASN A 218 23.66 6.09 17.59
CA ASN A 218 22.98 5.82 16.33
C ASN A 218 23.54 6.75 15.26
N GLY A 219 24.59 6.30 14.56
CA GLY A 219 25.18 7.02 13.43
C GLY A 219 24.33 7.01 12.16
N THR A 220 23.20 6.28 12.10
CA THR A 220 22.42 6.10 10.88
C THR A 220 21.43 7.26 10.62
N THR A 221 20.75 7.22 9.48
CA THR A 221 19.69 8.20 9.12
C THR A 221 18.34 7.89 9.75
N ASP A 222 18.14 6.66 10.21
CA ASP A 222 16.88 6.19 10.77
C ASP A 222 16.94 6.14 12.29
N ASP A 223 15.78 6.22 12.93
CA ASP A 223 15.70 5.97 14.36
C ASP A 223 15.85 4.48 14.66
N VAL A 224 16.29 4.18 15.88
CA VAL A 224 16.53 2.81 16.32
C VAL A 224 15.89 2.57 17.68
N ALA A 225 15.27 1.40 17.85
CA ALA A 225 14.91 0.85 19.15
C ALA A 225 15.88 -0.28 19.51
N VAL A 226 16.66 -0.06 20.57
CA VAL A 226 17.69 -0.97 21.06
C VAL A 226 17.10 -1.88 22.12
N ALA A 227 17.04 -3.17 21.81
CA ALA A 227 16.62 -4.23 22.70
C ALA A 227 17.82 -4.90 23.36
N ILE A 228 17.93 -4.75 24.67
CA ILE A 228 18.88 -5.51 25.48
C ILE A 228 18.16 -6.77 25.95
N VAL A 229 18.73 -7.92 25.62
CA VAL A 229 18.12 -9.22 25.84
C VAL A 229 19.03 -10.05 26.72
N THR A 230 18.50 -10.60 27.81
CA THR A 230 19.27 -11.50 28.68
C THR A 230 19.70 -12.73 27.88
N ASP A 231 20.92 -13.20 28.14
CA ASP A 231 21.48 -14.38 27.47
C ASP A 231 20.52 -15.59 27.54
N GLY A 232 20.31 -16.26 26.40
CA GLY A 232 19.35 -17.36 26.25
C GLY A 232 17.86 -16.98 26.27
N LYS A 233 17.49 -15.69 26.24
CA LYS A 233 16.09 -15.22 26.16
C LYS A 233 15.72 -14.72 24.76
N PRO A 234 14.43 -14.79 24.36
CA PRO A 234 14.00 -14.31 23.06
C PRO A 234 13.95 -12.77 22.99
N PRO A 235 14.25 -12.16 21.82
CA PRO A 235 14.27 -10.71 21.67
C PRO A 235 12.88 -10.05 21.73
N SER A 236 11.80 -10.83 21.53
CA SER A 236 10.41 -10.37 21.70
C SER A 236 10.04 -10.05 23.16
N LYS A 237 10.88 -10.44 24.13
CA LYS A 237 10.72 -10.11 25.55
C LYS A 237 12.00 -9.48 26.08
N PRO A 238 12.38 -8.30 25.60
CA PRO A 238 13.64 -7.70 25.96
C PRO A 238 13.62 -7.28 27.43
N HIS A 239 14.79 -7.35 28.05
CA HIS A 239 15.04 -6.86 29.40
C HIS A 239 14.89 -5.33 29.46
N LEU A 240 15.38 -4.66 28.41
CA LEU A 240 15.27 -3.23 28.17
C LEU A 240 15.00 -2.98 26.69
N LEU A 241 14.09 -2.07 26.40
CA LEU A 241 13.93 -1.49 25.06
C LEU A 241 14.11 0.02 25.19
N VAL A 242 15.09 0.58 24.49
CA VAL A 242 15.41 2.01 24.56
C VAL A 242 15.35 2.63 23.17
N TYR A 243 14.71 3.78 23.06
CA TYR A 243 14.66 4.53 21.81
C TYR A 243 15.90 5.40 21.64
N VAL A 244 16.53 5.36 20.47
CA VAL A 244 17.71 6.17 20.13
C VAL A 244 17.47 6.83 18.79
N GLN A 245 17.37 8.15 18.80
CA GLN A 245 17.07 8.91 17.59
C GLN A 245 18.26 8.90 16.62
N ALA A 246 17.97 9.06 15.33
CA ALA A 246 18.97 9.20 14.27
C ALA A 246 20.01 10.27 14.62
N LYS A 247 21.28 9.96 14.34
CA LYS A 247 22.44 10.83 14.60
C LYS A 247 22.63 11.25 16.07
N LYS A 248 22.03 10.53 17.03
CA LYS A 248 22.15 10.82 18.47
C LYS A 248 22.77 9.66 19.24
N THR A 249 23.23 10.00 20.44
CA THR A 249 23.77 9.04 21.41
C THR A 249 22.86 8.97 22.62
N ALA A 250 22.64 7.76 23.14
CA ALA A 250 21.93 7.51 24.39
C ALA A 250 22.80 6.65 25.33
N THR A 251 22.63 6.84 26.63
CA THR A 251 23.31 6.01 27.64
C THR A 251 22.29 5.20 28.41
N ILE A 252 22.36 3.89 28.28
CA ILE A 252 21.52 2.93 28.96
C ILE A 252 22.23 2.49 30.23
N ASN A 253 21.58 2.72 31.37
CA ASN A 253 22.13 2.39 32.68
C ASN A 253 21.35 1.24 33.33
N ARG A 254 22.01 0.65 34.33
CA ARG A 254 21.47 -0.37 35.22
C ARG A 254 21.11 -1.67 34.50
N ILE A 255 22.05 -2.16 33.68
CA ILE A 255 21.93 -3.43 32.98
C ILE A 255 22.53 -4.53 33.86
N GLY A 256 21.79 -5.63 34.07
CA GLY A 256 22.24 -6.76 34.87
C GLY A 256 22.48 -8.02 34.05
N GLY A 257 23.47 -8.80 34.47
CA GLY A 257 23.84 -10.08 33.85
C GLY A 257 24.58 -9.94 32.52
N LYS A 258 24.80 -11.07 31.86
CA LYS A 258 25.24 -11.12 30.46
C LYS A 258 24.05 -10.86 29.54
N TYR A 259 24.28 -10.17 28.44
CA TYR A 259 23.21 -9.79 27.52
C TYR A 259 23.67 -9.76 26.06
N HIS A 260 22.71 -9.82 25.16
CA HIS A 260 22.88 -9.55 23.74
C HIS A 260 22.16 -8.25 23.38
N VAL A 261 22.70 -7.55 22.39
CA VAL A 261 22.08 -6.32 21.87
C VAL A 261 21.47 -6.63 20.52
N PHE A 262 20.15 -6.48 20.47
CA PHE A 262 19.35 -6.47 19.27
C PHE A 262 18.92 -5.03 19.00
N PHE A 263 18.70 -4.69 17.75
CA PHE A 263 18.14 -3.40 17.40
C PHE A 263 17.27 -3.50 16.18
N LYS A 264 16.22 -2.68 16.17
CA LYS A 264 15.38 -2.48 15.01
C LYS A 264 15.42 -1.02 14.59
N SER A 265 15.57 -0.76 13.31
CA SER A 265 15.52 0.58 12.72
C SER A 265 14.23 0.78 11.94
N GLY A 266 13.92 2.02 11.59
CA GLY A 266 12.88 2.35 10.63
C GLY A 266 12.26 3.73 10.87
N THR A 267 11.10 3.94 10.28
CA THR A 267 10.31 5.17 10.39
C THR A 267 8.89 4.88 10.89
N ASP A 268 8.13 5.93 11.19
CA ASP A 268 6.75 5.84 11.68
C ASP A 268 6.61 4.98 12.95
N TRP A 269 7.22 5.43 14.05
CA TRP A 269 7.17 4.72 15.31
C TRP A 269 5.72 4.53 15.80
N ASN A 270 5.35 3.27 16.05
CA ASN A 270 4.08 2.91 16.66
C ASN A 270 4.29 2.60 18.15
N PRO A 271 3.84 3.48 19.07
CA PRO A 271 4.07 3.30 20.51
C PRO A 271 3.28 2.14 21.11
N LYS A 272 2.11 1.78 20.54
CA LYS A 272 1.28 0.67 21.03
C LYS A 272 1.96 -0.67 20.77
N ARG A 273 2.54 -0.83 19.58
CA ARG A 273 3.28 -2.05 19.19
C ARG A 273 4.76 -2.01 19.55
N ARG A 274 5.29 -0.82 19.89
CA ARG A 274 6.71 -0.55 20.17
C ARG A 274 7.64 -0.97 19.01
N GLN A 275 7.32 -0.50 17.82
CA GLN A 275 8.03 -0.85 16.59
C GLN A 275 7.84 0.22 15.51
N PHE A 276 8.72 0.20 14.53
CA PHE A 276 8.58 1.00 13.32
C PHE A 276 7.52 0.41 12.40
N SER A 277 6.89 1.29 11.63
CA SER A 277 5.81 0.90 10.72
C SER A 277 6.23 0.89 9.26
N ALA A 278 7.41 1.44 8.94
CA ALA A 278 7.96 1.43 7.60
C ALA A 278 9.49 1.32 7.59
N GLY A 279 10.03 0.73 6.52
CA GLY A 279 11.47 0.64 6.25
C GLY A 279 12.27 -0.06 7.34
N CYS A 280 11.73 -1.11 7.96
CA CYS A 280 12.39 -1.71 9.11
C CYS A 280 13.53 -2.65 8.71
N SER A 281 14.57 -2.60 9.52
CA SER A 281 15.61 -3.64 9.59
C SER A 281 15.70 -4.15 11.02
N PHE A 282 16.08 -5.41 11.18
CA PHE A 282 16.23 -6.08 12.46
C PHE A 282 17.59 -6.76 12.49
N GLN A 283 18.42 -6.37 13.46
CA GLN A 283 19.80 -6.82 13.52
C GLN A 283 20.19 -7.13 14.96
N LYS A 284 21.26 -7.91 15.10
CA LYS A 284 21.85 -8.28 16.37
C LYS A 284 23.37 -8.16 16.27
N PHE A 285 24.01 -7.67 17.33
CA PHE A 285 25.45 -7.87 17.49
C PHE A 285 25.76 -9.34 17.70
N ASP A 286 26.76 -9.85 16.99
CA ASP A 286 27.13 -11.26 17.07
C ASP A 286 27.73 -11.60 18.44
N ASP A 287 28.47 -10.65 19.01
CA ASP A 287 29.07 -10.77 20.33
C ASP A 287 28.10 -10.46 21.48
N GLY A 288 28.24 -11.24 22.56
CA GLY A 288 27.58 -10.98 23.83
C GLY A 288 28.34 -9.96 24.67
N PHE A 289 27.62 -9.26 25.53
CA PHE A 289 28.17 -8.22 26.41
C PHE A 289 28.20 -8.68 27.86
N GLY A 290 29.32 -8.37 28.53
CA GLY A 290 29.64 -8.83 29.88
C GLY A 290 28.94 -8.05 31.01
N ARG A 291 29.02 -8.63 32.21
CA ARG A 291 28.44 -8.08 33.44
C ARG A 291 29.34 -6.97 34.00
N ASN A 292 28.76 -5.85 34.43
CA ASN A 292 29.42 -4.72 35.11
C ASN A 292 30.46 -3.96 34.26
N GLU A 293 30.45 -4.14 32.95
CA GLU A 293 31.31 -3.42 32.02
C GLU A 293 30.63 -2.16 31.48
N ALA A 294 31.44 -1.20 31.06
CA ALA A 294 31.00 0.02 30.38
C ALA A 294 31.29 -0.11 28.89
N TRP A 295 30.28 -0.48 28.12
CA TRP A 295 30.40 -0.67 26.68
C TRP A 295 30.00 0.57 25.90
N LYS A 296 30.62 0.76 24.75
CA LYS A 296 30.23 1.75 23.75
C LYS A 296 30.05 1.05 22.42
N ILE A 297 28.92 1.29 21.75
CA ILE A 297 28.65 0.76 20.42
C ILE A 297 28.23 1.90 19.49
N ASP A 298 28.63 1.79 18.24
CA ASP A 298 28.11 2.57 17.13
C ASP A 298 27.30 1.64 16.24
N LEU A 299 26.09 2.07 15.87
CA LEU A 299 25.19 1.30 15.03
C LEU A 299 25.49 1.48 13.54
N GLN A 300 26.24 2.51 13.16
CA GLN A 300 26.70 2.66 11.78
C GLN A 300 27.96 1.81 11.56
N PRO A 301 27.95 0.86 10.60
CA PRO A 301 29.15 0.12 10.27
C PRO A 301 30.27 1.06 9.80
N THR A 302 31.49 0.84 10.29
CA THR A 302 32.67 1.59 9.86
C THR A 302 33.79 0.62 9.50
N LEU A 303 34.70 1.05 8.62
CA LEU A 303 35.85 0.24 8.20
C LEU A 303 36.78 -0.16 9.36
N LEU A 304 36.73 0.58 10.46
CA LEU A 304 37.52 0.34 11.68
C LEU A 304 36.68 -0.30 12.81
N GLY A 305 35.44 -0.69 12.52
CA GLY A 305 34.58 -1.38 13.47
C GLY A 305 35.13 -2.76 13.82
N ASN A 306 35.06 -3.12 15.10
CA ASN A 306 35.57 -4.38 15.65
C ASN A 306 34.47 -5.37 16.04
N ALA A 307 33.22 -5.07 15.74
CA ALA A 307 32.06 -5.93 16.02
C ALA A 307 31.24 -6.11 14.74
N SER A 308 30.73 -7.32 14.53
CA SER A 308 29.83 -7.66 13.42
C SER A 308 28.38 -7.77 13.88
N THR A 309 27.48 -7.64 12.91
CA THR A 309 26.05 -7.77 13.12
C THR A 309 25.46 -8.73 12.11
N SER A 310 24.47 -9.51 12.56
CA SER A 310 23.68 -10.39 11.71
C SER A 310 22.23 -9.91 11.64
N ASP A 311 21.59 -10.09 10.48
CA ASP A 311 20.15 -9.88 10.34
C ASP A 311 19.38 -10.96 11.11
N VAL A 312 18.24 -10.58 11.67
CA VAL A 312 17.38 -11.48 12.46
C VAL A 312 15.91 -11.30 12.09
N ASP A 313 15.08 -12.26 12.48
CA ASP A 313 13.63 -12.14 12.34
C ASP A 313 13.07 -10.97 13.16
N ALA A 314 11.92 -10.45 12.73
CA ALA A 314 11.21 -9.38 13.41
C ALA A 314 10.83 -9.75 14.86
N PHE A 315 10.95 -8.79 15.79
CA PHE A 315 10.70 -9.00 17.23
C PHE A 315 10.09 -7.79 17.98
#